data_AF-A0A7X7WZZ7-F1
#
_entry.id   AF-A0A7X7WZZ7-F1
#
_cell.length_a   1.000
_cell.length_b   1.000
_cell.length_c   1.000
_cell.angle_alpha   90.00
_cell.angle_beta   90.00
_cell.angle_gamma   90.00
#
_symmetry.space_group_name_H-M   'P 1'
#
loop_
_entity.id
_entity.type
_entity.pdbx_description
1 polymer ?
#
loop_
_entity_poly.entity_id
_entity_poly.type
_entity_poly.pdbx_seq_one_letter_code
_entity_poly.pdbx_strand_id
1 'polypeptide(L)' 'MKSISIYCPVGLEGNNDHLQLSISQLYETLRRKSPSTMRDIKVAAFVEHLAMLDVPKFRTTAGFVYMVKKVSEYR' A
#
# COMPACT_ATOMS: atom_id res chain seq x y z
N MET A 1 5.89 -3.95 -14.76
CA MET A 1 5.08 -3.84 -13.53
C MET A 1 5.92 -3.17 -12.45
N LYS A 2 5.51 -1.99 -11.96
CA LYS A 2 6.20 -1.30 -10.85
C LYS A 2 5.60 -1.77 -9.52
N SER A 3 6.43 -2.28 -8.61
CA SER A 3 5.99 -2.71 -7.29
C SER A 3 6.13 -1.59 -6.27
N ILE A 4 5.06 -1.27 -5.53
CA ILE A 4 5.15 -0.37 -4.37
C ILE A 4 5.70 -1.16 -3.19
N SER A 5 6.79 -0.64 -2.64
CA SER A 5 7.51 -1.18 -1.51
C SER A 5 7.09 -0.47 -0.24
N ILE A 6 6.47 -1.20 0.69
CA ILE A 6 5.94 -0.62 1.92
C ILE A 6 6.63 -1.27 3.11
N TYR A 7 7.05 -0.41 4.03
CA TYR A 7 7.61 -0.84 5.29
C TYR A 7 6.46 -1.14 6.24
N CYS A 8 6.36 -2.38 6.67
CA CYS A 8 5.27 -2.83 7.52
C CYS A 8 5.79 -3.03 8.95
N PRO A 9 5.35 -2.22 9.92
CA PRO A 9 5.50 -2.60 11.32
C PRO A 9 4.70 -3.88 11.54
N VAL A 10 5.33 -4.81 12.25
CA VAL A 10 4.91 -6.20 12.52
C VAL A 10 3.41 -6.32 12.83
N GLY A 11 2.71 -7.23 12.15
CA GLY A 11 1.31 -7.60 12.49
C GLY A 11 0.37 -7.95 11.32
N LEU A 12 0.81 -7.90 10.08
CA LEU A 12 0.00 -8.32 8.92
C LEU A 12 0.54 -9.63 8.34
N GLU A 13 -0.21 -10.72 8.53
CA GLU A 13 0.08 -12.01 7.91
C GLU A 13 -0.15 -11.93 6.40
N GLY A 14 0.94 -12.05 5.65
CA GLY A 14 0.95 -12.17 4.20
C GLY A 14 2.09 -13.09 3.80
N ASN A 15 1.83 -13.96 2.83
CA ASN A 15 2.78 -14.92 2.28
C ASN A 15 4.12 -14.22 1.95
N ASN A 16 5.24 -14.84 2.33
CA ASN A 16 6.54 -14.29 2.74
C ASN A 16 7.17 -13.05 2.04
N ASP A 17 6.66 -12.56 0.91
CA ASP A 17 7.20 -11.41 0.15
C ASP A 17 6.20 -10.27 -0.11
N HIS A 18 4.89 -10.51 0.08
CA HIS A 18 3.83 -9.58 -0.29
C HIS A 18 2.78 -9.40 0.80
N LEU A 19 2.43 -8.15 1.07
CA LEU A 19 1.35 -7.75 1.98
C LEU A 19 0.09 -7.42 1.19
N GLN A 20 -1.05 -7.86 1.72
CA GLN A 20 -2.36 -7.54 1.18
C GLN A 20 -2.97 -6.43 2.03
N LEU A 21 -3.16 -5.26 1.43
CA LEU A 21 -3.69 -4.08 2.13
C LEU A 21 -4.94 -3.57 1.43
N SER A 22 -5.97 -3.28 2.23
CA SER A 22 -7.07 -2.43 1.75
C SER A 22 -6.55 -1.02 1.41
N ILE A 23 -7.29 -0.29 0.57
CA ILE A 23 -6.94 1.09 0.22
C ILE A 23 -6.73 1.98 1.46
N SER A 24 -7.57 1.82 2.48
CA SER A 24 -7.51 2.62 3.71
C SER A 24 -6.26 2.29 4.53
N GLN A 25 -5.94 0.99 4.68
CA GLN A 25 -4.71 0.58 5.37
C GLN A 25 -3.48 1.10 4.63
N LEU A 26 -3.45 0.96 3.30
CA LEU A 26 -2.38 1.41 2.45
C LEU A 26 -2.16 2.94 2.55
N TYR A 27 -3.24 3.72 2.47
CA TYR A 27 -3.21 5.17 2.62
C TYR A 27 -2.68 5.59 4.00
N GLU A 28 -3.17 4.98 5.08
CA GLU A 28 -2.74 5.30 6.44
C GLU A 28 -1.30 4.87 6.71
N THR A 29 -0.84 3.74 6.17
CA THR A 29 0.57 3.32 6.28
C THR A 29 1.49 4.35 5.63
N LEU A 30 1.18 4.82 4.42
CA LEU A 30 1.98 5.84 3.74
C LEU A 30 1.89 7.19 4.45
N ARG A 31 0.71 7.56 4.97
CA ARG A 31 0.51 8.79 5.73
C ARG A 31 1.35 8.81 7.01
N ARG A 32 1.53 7.67 7.68
CA ARG A 32 2.40 7.54 8.86
C ARG A 32 3.88 7.56 8.49
N LYS A 33 4.26 6.90 7.39
CA LYS A 33 5.67 6.80 6.97
C LYS A 33 6.21 8.07 6.33
N SER A 34 5.38 8.78 5.58
CA SER A 34 5.74 9.98 4.84
C SER A 34 4.68 11.07 5.00
N PRO A 35 4.48 11.58 6.22
CA PRO A 35 3.43 12.54 6.53
C PRO A 35 3.56 13.84 5.74
N SER A 36 4.79 14.28 5.46
CA SER A 36 5.07 15.47 4.66
C SER A 36 4.55 15.33 3.22
N THR A 37 4.75 14.16 2.62
CA THR A 37 4.34 13.86 1.23
C THR A 37 2.84 13.62 1.14
N MET A 38 2.24 12.99 2.17
CA MET A 38 0.84 12.60 2.19
C MET A 38 -0.12 13.65 2.75
N ARG A 39 0.39 14.76 3.30
CA ARG A 39 -0.40 15.78 4.02
C ARG A 39 -1.58 16.31 3.20
N ASP A 40 -1.34 16.61 1.94
CA ASP A 40 -2.30 17.27 1.04
C ASP A 40 -2.91 16.30 0.02
N ILE A 41 -2.54 15.01 0.08
CA ILE A 41 -3.02 13.99 -0.84
C ILE A 41 -4.38 13.48 -0.35
N LYS A 42 -5.45 13.77 -1.09
CA LYS A 42 -6.75 13.15 -0.85
C LYS A 42 -6.73 11.68 -1.25
N VAL A 43 -7.53 10.85 -0.57
CA VAL A 43 -7.66 9.41 -0.85
C VAL A 43 -8.04 9.13 -2.32
N ALA A 44 -8.89 9.96 -2.93
CA ALA A 44 -9.26 9.81 -4.35
C ALA A 44 -8.04 9.93 -5.29
N ALA A 45 -7.26 11.00 -5.14
CA ALA A 45 -6.03 11.21 -5.91
C ALA A 45 -5.00 10.11 -5.64
N PHE A 46 -4.96 9.61 -4.41
CA PHE A 46 -4.11 8.47 -4.05
C PHE A 46 -4.50 7.21 -4.83
N VAL A 47 -5.80 6.89 -4.94
CA VAL A 47 -6.30 5.73 -5.70
C VAL A 47 -5.96 5.87 -7.19
N GLU A 48 -6.14 7.06 -7.77
CA GLU A 48 -5.75 7.34 -9.16
C GLU A 48 -4.24 7.11 -9.37
N HIS A 49 -3.42 7.53 -8.41
CA HIS A 49 -1.98 7.31 -8.47
C HIS A 49 -1.61 5.82 -8.44
N LEU A 50 -2.29 5.01 -7.61
CA LEU A 50 -2.11 3.56 -7.61
C LEU A 50 -2.53 2.92 -8.93
N ALA A 51 -3.59 3.43 -9.56
CA ALA A 51 -4.02 2.95 -10.87
C ALA A 51 -3.00 3.31 -11.96
N MET A 52 -2.44 4.52 -11.94
CA MET A 52 -1.37 4.94 -12.86
C MET A 52 -0.08 4.12 -12.70
N LEU A 53 0.22 3.66 -11.48
CA LEU A 53 1.38 2.83 -11.19
C LEU A 53 1.17 1.34 -11.51
N ASP A 54 -0.03 0.96 -11.98
CA ASP A 54 -0.42 -0.42 -12.28
C ASP A 54 -0.15 -1.36 -11.10
N VAL A 55 -0.52 -0.90 -9.90
CA VAL A 55 -0.28 -1.65 -8.66
C VAL A 55 -1.18 -2.88 -8.64
N PRO A 56 -0.62 -4.10 -8.47
CA PRO A 56 -1.42 -5.31 -8.46
C PRO A 56 -2.50 -5.25 -7.38
N LYS A 57 -3.75 -5.51 -7.78
CA LYS A 57 -4.92 -5.51 -6.90
C LYS A 57 -5.92 -6.56 -7.33
N PHE A 58 -6.71 -7.05 -6.38
CA PHE A 58 -7.84 -7.95 -6.64
C PHE A 58 -9.11 -7.43 -5.96
N ARG A 59 -10.26 -7.77 -6.55
CA ARG A 59 -11.57 -7.35 -6.06
C ARG A 59 -12.08 -8.37 -5.03
N THR A 60 -12.54 -7.88 -3.90
CA THR A 60 -13.21 -8.62 -2.84
C THR A 60 -14.64 -8.08 -2.65
N THR A 61 -15.43 -8.74 -1.80
CA THR A 61 -16.75 -8.25 -1.39
C THR A 61 -16.69 -6.92 -0.65
N ALA A 62 -15.56 -6.61 0.00
CA ALA A 62 -15.33 -5.39 0.75
C ALA A 62 -14.68 -4.26 -0.07
N GLY A 63 -14.30 -4.51 -1.33
CA GLY A 63 -13.67 -3.51 -2.21
C GLY A 63 -12.42 -4.04 -2.92
N PHE A 64 -11.40 -3.20 -3.07
CA PHE A 64 -10.12 -3.61 -3.66
C PHE A 64 -9.06 -3.82 -2.59
N VAL A 65 -8.32 -4.92 -2.73
CA VAL A 65 -7.14 -5.23 -1.93
C VAL A 65 -5.91 -5.13 -2.83
N TYR A 66 -4.93 -4.37 -2.39
CA TYR A 66 -3.68 -4.11 -3.11
C TYR A 66 -2.58 -5.02 -2.58
N MET A 67 -1.78 -5.56 -3.49
CA MET A 67 -0.59 -6.35 -3.17
C MET A 67 0.62 -5.44 -3.20
N VAL A 68 1.27 -5.27 -2.07
CA VAL A 68 2.47 -4.44 -1.93
C VAL A 68 3.64 -5.31 -1.50
N LYS A 69 4.84 -5.00 -2.00
CA LYS A 69 6.03 -5.74 -1.58
C LYS A 69 6.40 -5.34 -0.17
N LYS A 70 6.62 -6.35 0.67
CA LYS A 70 7.23 -6.14 1.97
C LYS A 70 8.70 -5.83 1.73
N VAL A 71 9.18 -4.67 2.16
CA VAL A 71 10.61 -4.41 2.22
C VAL A 71 11.03 -4.57 3.66
N SER A 72 11.67 -5.70 3.96
CA SER A 72 12.40 -5.92 5.20
C SER A 72 13.70 -5.13 5.10
N GLU A 73 13.98 -4.24 6.04
CA GLU A 73 15.29 -3.58 6.14
C GLU A 73 16.37 -4.66 6.28
N TYR A 74 17.31 -4.71 5.33
CA TYR A 74 18.66 -5.19 5.64
C TYR A 74 19.38 -4.01 6.30
N ARG A 75 19.86 -4.26 7.52
CA ARG A 75 20.79 -3.42 8.27
C ARG A 75 21.96 -2.94 7.41
#